data_AF-A0A836TUX9-F1
#
_entry.id   AF-A0A836TUX9-F1
#
_cell.length_a   1.000
_cell.length_b   1.000
_cell.length_c   1.000
_cell.angle_alpha   90.00
_cell.angle_beta   90.00
_cell.angle_gamma   90.00
#
_symmetry.space_group_name_H-M   'P 1'
#
loop_
_entity.id
_entity.type
_entity.pdbx_description
1 polymer ?
#
loop_
_entity_poly.entity_id
_entity_poly.type
_entity_poly.pdbx_seq_one_letter_code
_entity_poly.pdbx_strand_id
1 'polypeptide(L)'
;MLGWHKNGWSGGQYSLWRVLLGLMLLTFSIQQLVQSTDDIRIAILASTSLGLSSLVLIGCFDGPAAALLATLTAGLIFAGGDLSASLWPLVANLILHAMAPPAPFGSWMARGRIDPGGGWQLPAWLHSGSWLLLLIATLSN
;
A
#
# COMPACT_ATOMS: atom_id res chain seq x y z
N MET A 1 5.10 -20.27 18.14
CA MET A 1 4.17 -19.28 18.71
C MET A 1 4.46 -17.94 18.05
N LEU A 2 3.73 -17.58 16.98
CA LEU A 2 3.86 -16.26 16.36
C LEU A 2 3.41 -15.23 17.40
N GLY A 3 4.30 -14.32 17.81
CA GLY A 3 4.05 -13.39 18.90
C GLY A 3 3.02 -12.33 18.51
N TRP A 4 1.81 -12.45 19.04
CA TRP A 4 0.80 -11.38 19.08
C TRP A 4 1.18 -10.38 20.18
N HIS A 5 2.45 -9.96 20.22
CA HIS A 5 2.89 -8.93 21.15
C HIS A 5 2.32 -7.58 20.69
N LYS A 6 1.86 -6.76 21.64
CA LYS A 6 1.40 -5.40 21.37
C LYS A 6 2.60 -4.58 20.90
N ASN A 7 2.53 -3.99 19.70
CA ASN A 7 3.48 -2.97 19.28
C ASN A 7 2.95 -1.57 19.68
N GLY A 8 3.78 -0.55 19.51
CA GLY A 8 3.39 0.83 19.82
C GLY A 8 2.47 1.48 18.77
N TRP A 9 2.16 0.80 17.66
CA TRP A 9 1.36 1.38 16.59
C TRP A 9 -0.14 1.34 16.89
N SER A 10 -0.72 2.52 17.06
CA SER A 10 -2.17 2.68 17.14
C SER A 10 -2.81 2.59 15.76
N GLY A 11 -4.12 2.33 15.71
CA GLY A 11 -4.88 2.38 14.45
C GLY A 11 -4.78 3.73 13.75
N GLY A 12 -4.67 4.84 14.49
CA GLY A 12 -4.47 6.18 13.92
C GLY A 12 -3.12 6.32 13.20
N GLN A 13 -2.03 5.85 13.80
CA GLN A 13 -0.70 5.89 13.19
C GLN A 13 -0.64 5.03 11.93
N TYR A 14 -1.22 3.84 11.98
CA TYR A 14 -1.32 2.98 10.81
C TYR A 14 -2.15 3.62 9.68
N SER A 15 -3.25 4.29 10.01
CA SER A 15 -4.06 4.98 9.00
C SER A 15 -3.35 6.17 8.37
N LEU A 16 -2.52 6.90 9.12
CA LEU A 16 -1.64 7.90 8.54
C LEU A 16 -0.68 7.26 7.53
N TRP A 17 -0.04 6.16 7.90
CA TRP A 17 0.83 5.41 7.00
C TRP A 17 0.10 4.92 5.74
N ARG A 18 -1.11 4.36 5.88
CA ARG A 18 -1.97 3.94 4.75
C ARG A 18 -2.27 5.09 3.80
N VAL A 19 -2.61 6.27 4.34
CA VAL A 19 -2.89 7.46 3.53
C VAL A 19 -1.64 7.91 2.79
N LEU A 20 -0.47 7.95 3.44
CA LEU A 20 0.80 8.30 2.80
C LEU A 20 1.17 7.31 1.68
N LEU A 21 1.01 6.00 1.93
CA LEU A 21 1.21 4.95 0.93
C LEU A 21 0.26 5.14 -0.26
N GLY A 22 -1.03 5.36 0.00
CA GLY A 22 -2.04 5.60 -1.03
C GLY A 22 -1.77 6.86 -1.85
N LEU A 23 -1.36 7.96 -1.22
CA LEU A 23 -0.97 9.20 -1.91
C LEU A 23 0.24 8.99 -2.82
N MET A 24 1.28 8.33 -2.33
CA MET A 24 2.48 8.04 -3.11
C MET A 24 2.15 7.21 -4.36
N LEU A 25 1.35 6.15 -4.20
CA LEU A 25 0.91 5.30 -5.32
C LEU A 25 0.00 6.04 -6.30
N LEU A 26 -0.85 6.93 -5.79
CA LEU A 26 -1.72 7.76 -6.61
C LEU A 26 -0.89 8.74 -7.46
N THR A 27 0.07 9.45 -6.86
CA THR A 27 0.98 10.34 -7.58
C THR A 27 1.79 9.56 -8.62
N PHE A 28 2.34 8.41 -8.26
CA PHE A 28 3.07 7.54 -9.19
C PHE A 28 2.18 7.11 -10.37
N SER A 29 0.95 6.69 -10.10
CA SER A 29 0.00 6.29 -11.15
C SER A 29 -0.38 7.44 -12.07
N ILE A 30 -0.54 8.66 -11.55
CA ILE A 30 -0.77 9.87 -12.36
C ILE A 30 0.43 10.14 -13.26
N GLN A 31 1.65 10.06 -12.73
CA GLN A 31 2.87 10.28 -13.52
C GLN A 31 2.97 9.28 -14.67
N GLN A 32 2.74 7.98 -14.42
CA GLN A 32 2.73 6.96 -15.45
C GLN A 32 1.62 7.19 -16.50
N LEU A 33 0.45 7.65 -16.09
CA LEU A 33 -0.66 7.95 -16.99
C LEU A 33 -0.37 9.17 -17.89
N VAL A 34 0.26 10.21 -17.35
CA VAL A 34 0.66 11.39 -18.13
C VAL A 34 1.73 11.01 -19.17
N GLN A 35 2.63 10.08 -18.82
CA GLN A 35 3.71 9.61 -19.68
C GLN A 35 3.29 8.52 -20.68
N SER A 36 2.05 8.01 -20.63
CA SER A 36 1.62 6.89 -21.46
C SER A 36 1.22 7.28 -22.89
N THR A 37 1.78 8.37 -23.44
CA THR A 37 1.30 9.06 -24.65
C THR A 37 1.10 8.13 -25.86
N ASP A 38 1.98 7.14 -26.03
CA ASP A 38 1.94 6.21 -27.18
C ASP A 38 1.74 4.73 -26.79
N ASP A 39 1.54 4.43 -25.50
CA ASP A 39 1.36 3.04 -25.02
C ASP A 39 0.04 2.84 -24.25
N ILE A 40 -0.95 2.30 -24.97
CA ILE A 40 -2.27 1.99 -24.42
C ILE A 40 -2.22 0.97 -23.27
N ARG A 41 -1.24 0.06 -23.25
CA ARG A 41 -1.11 -0.94 -22.18
C ARG A 41 -0.70 -0.24 -20.89
N ILE A 42 0.28 0.66 -20.95
CA ILE A 42 0.70 1.48 -19.82
C ILE A 42 -0.45 2.39 -19.36
N ALA A 43 -1.21 2.98 -20.29
CA ALA A 43 -2.38 3.80 -19.96
C ALA A 43 -3.43 3.02 -19.15
N ILE A 44 -3.74 1.78 -19.55
CA ILE A 44 -4.69 0.89 -18.84
C ILE A 44 -4.15 0.50 -17.45
N LEU A 45 -2.87 0.12 -17.36
CA LEU A 45 -2.24 -0.28 -16.10
C LEU A 45 -2.17 0.91 -15.12
N ALA A 46 -1.80 2.09 -15.60
CA ALA A 46 -1.73 3.31 -14.80
C ALA A 46 -3.12 3.75 -14.34
N SER A 47 -4.14 3.70 -15.21
CA SER A 47 -5.53 4.02 -14.85
C SER A 47 -6.11 3.05 -13.81
N THR A 48 -5.80 1.75 -13.96
CA THR A 48 -6.21 0.72 -12.98
C THR A 48 -5.51 0.95 -11.64
N SER A 49 -4.20 1.23 -11.67
CA SER A 49 -3.41 1.53 -10.48
C SER A 49 -3.92 2.80 -9.78
N LEU A 50 -4.34 3.81 -10.53
CA LEU A 50 -4.94 5.04 -9.99
C LEU A 50 -6.24 4.74 -9.20
N GLY A 51 -7.12 3.91 -9.78
CA GLY A 51 -8.35 3.47 -9.11
C GLY A 51 -8.07 2.68 -7.83
N LEU A 52 -7.17 1.71 -7.89
CA LEU A 52 -6.79 0.90 -6.72
C LEU A 52 -6.09 1.74 -5.64
N SER A 53 -5.25 2.71 -6.03
CA SER A 53 -4.59 3.64 -5.10
C SER A 53 -5.61 4.48 -4.34
N SER A 54 -6.68 4.89 -5.01
CA SER A 54 -7.78 5.62 -4.38
C SER A 54 -8.54 4.78 -3.35
N LEU A 55 -8.70 3.47 -3.61
CA LEU A 55 -9.29 2.53 -2.66
C LEU A 55 -8.42 2.36 -1.41
N VAL A 56 -7.10 2.22 -1.57
CA VAL A 56 -6.14 2.19 -0.45
C VAL A 56 -6.19 3.49 0.35
N LEU A 57 -6.18 4.64 -0.34
CA LEU A 57 -6.22 5.98 0.27
C LEU A 57 -7.47 6.18 1.14
N ILE A 58 -8.65 5.79 0.63
CA ILE A 58 -9.93 5.97 1.34
C ILE A 58 -10.18 4.83 2.35
N GLY A 59 -9.52 3.68 2.16
CA GLY A 59 -9.60 2.55 3.09
C GLY A 59 -10.86 1.72 2.83
N CYS A 60 -11.16 1.53 1.56
CA CYS A 60 -12.26 0.71 1.07
C CYS A 60 -11.66 -0.48 0.32
N PHE A 61 -11.82 -1.70 0.86
CA PHE A 61 -11.15 -2.91 0.34
C PHE A 61 -9.63 -2.72 0.16
N ASP A 62 -9.00 -2.04 1.12
CA ASP A 62 -7.58 -1.66 1.08
C ASP A 62 -6.65 -2.87 0.99
N GLY A 63 -6.94 -3.96 1.71
CA GLY A 63 -6.16 -5.21 1.62
C GLY A 63 -6.12 -5.81 0.19
N PRO A 64 -7.27 -6.19 -0.40
CA PRO A 64 -7.33 -6.67 -1.78
C PRO A 64 -6.77 -5.67 -2.81
N ALA A 65 -7.05 -4.36 -2.64
CA ALA A 65 -6.52 -3.34 -3.52
C ALA A 65 -4.98 -3.28 -3.48
N ALA A 66 -4.38 -3.42 -2.29
CA ALA A 66 -2.94 -3.48 -2.11
C ALA A 66 -2.31 -4.73 -2.75
N ALA A 67 -2.97 -5.89 -2.65
CA ALA A 67 -2.50 -7.12 -3.30
C ALA A 67 -2.49 -7.00 -4.84
N LEU A 68 -3.54 -6.40 -5.41
CA LEU A 68 -3.61 -6.14 -6.85
C LEU A 68 -2.55 -5.10 -7.26
N LEU A 69 -2.38 -4.02 -6.51
CA LEU A 69 -1.33 -3.03 -6.75
C LEU A 69 0.06 -3.66 -6.70
N ALA A 70 0.35 -4.53 -5.73
CA ALA A 70 1.63 -5.25 -5.67
C ALA A 70 1.90 -6.03 -6.95
N THR A 71 0.88 -6.72 -7.47
CA THR A 71 0.96 -7.49 -8.71
C THR A 71 1.18 -6.60 -9.92
N LEU A 72 0.46 -5.47 -10.03
CA LEU A 72 0.62 -4.51 -11.12
C LEU A 72 1.99 -3.84 -11.10
N THR A 73 2.46 -3.40 -9.92
CA THR A 73 3.77 -2.78 -9.77
C THR A 73 4.90 -3.77 -10.09
N ALA A 74 4.81 -5.02 -9.62
CA ALA A 74 5.77 -6.06 -9.99
C ALA A 74 5.76 -6.34 -11.50
N GLY A 75 4.57 -6.46 -12.09
CA GLY A 75 4.42 -6.63 -13.54
C GLY A 75 5.03 -5.48 -14.34
N LEU A 76 4.87 -4.23 -13.87
CA LEU A 76 5.49 -3.06 -14.47
C LEU A 76 7.02 -3.08 -14.34
N ILE A 77 7.60 -3.53 -13.22
CA ILE A 77 9.06 -3.70 -13.07
C ILE A 77 9.60 -4.75 -14.06
N PHE A 78 8.89 -5.86 -14.26
CA PHE A 78 9.32 -6.89 -15.20
C PHE A 78 9.13 -6.50 -16.68
N ALA A 79 8.07 -5.75 -16.99
CA ALA A 79 7.72 -5.39 -18.36
C ALA A 79 8.39 -4.09 -18.83
N GLY A 80 8.57 -3.11 -17.94
CA GLY A 80 9.19 -1.83 -18.22
C GLY A 80 10.66 -1.85 -17.79
N GLY A 81 11.57 -2.00 -18.75
CA GLY A 81 13.01 -2.02 -18.50
C GLY A 81 13.57 -0.76 -17.83
N ASP A 82 12.80 0.34 -17.81
CA ASP A 82 13.18 1.62 -17.20
C ASP A 82 12.77 1.75 -15.73
N LEU A 83 11.88 0.88 -15.22
CA LEU A 83 11.48 0.91 -13.82
C LEU A 83 12.51 0.17 -12.97
N SER A 84 13.18 0.94 -12.10
CA SER A 84 14.30 0.46 -11.29
C SER A 84 13.89 -0.66 -10.32
N ALA A 85 14.80 -1.60 -10.11
CA ALA A 85 14.73 -2.59 -9.03
C ALA A 85 14.57 -1.93 -7.63
N SER A 86 14.82 -0.63 -7.50
CA SER A 86 14.54 0.14 -6.28
C SER A 86 13.05 0.20 -5.90
N LEU A 87 12.13 -0.24 -6.77
CA LEU A 87 10.70 -0.34 -6.46
C LEU A 87 10.29 -1.66 -5.79
N TRP A 88 11.17 -2.66 -5.69
CA TRP A 88 10.86 -3.92 -4.98
C TRP A 88 10.43 -3.74 -3.51
N PRO A 89 11.04 -2.83 -2.73
CA PRO A 89 10.57 -2.52 -1.38
C PRO A 89 9.13 -1.97 -1.33
N LEU A 90 8.67 -1.28 -2.38
CA LEU A 90 7.27 -0.83 -2.49
C LEU A 90 6.34 -2.02 -2.70
N VAL A 91 6.68 -2.94 -3.60
CA VAL A 91 5.93 -4.19 -3.83
C VAL A 91 5.81 -4.97 -2.53
N ALA A 92 6.93 -5.13 -1.80
CA ALA A 92 6.92 -5.82 -0.52
C ALA A 92 6.05 -5.12 0.54
N ASN A 93 6.07 -3.78 0.62
CA ASN A 93 5.22 -3.02 1.53
C ASN A 93 3.72 -3.16 1.20
N LEU A 94 3.37 -3.21 -0.09
CA LEU A 94 2.00 -3.47 -0.54
C LEU A 94 1.51 -4.86 -0.13
N ILE A 95 2.39 -5.88 -0.20
CA ILE A 95 2.08 -7.23 0.28
C ILE A 95 1.86 -7.22 1.80
N LEU A 96 2.72 -6.55 2.57
CA LEU A 96 2.51 -6.42 4.02
C LEU A 96 1.21 -5.67 4.34
N HIS A 97 0.88 -4.62 3.58
CA HIS A 97 -0.39 -3.91 3.72
C HIS A 97 -1.58 -4.84 3.47
N ALA A 98 -1.50 -5.69 2.43
CA ALA A 98 -2.54 -6.64 2.09
C ALA A 98 -2.82 -7.67 3.20
N MET A 99 -1.80 -7.98 4.01
CA MET A 99 -1.90 -8.91 5.15
C MET A 99 -2.37 -8.24 6.45
N ALA A 100 -2.52 -6.92 6.47
CA ALA A 100 -2.92 -6.20 7.66
C ALA A 100 -4.41 -6.43 8.01
N PRO A 101 -4.80 -6.31 9.29
CA PRO A 101 -6.19 -6.49 9.69
C PRO A 101 -7.11 -5.48 8.99
N PRO A 102 -8.31 -5.92 8.54
CA PRO A 102 -9.21 -5.08 7.76
C PRO A 102 -9.79 -3.93 8.57
N ALA A 103 -10.23 -2.90 7.85
CA ALA A 103 -10.96 -1.75 8.40
C ALA A 103 -10.20 -1.04 9.55
N PRO A 104 -9.01 -0.47 9.27
CA PRO A 104 -8.26 0.35 10.23
C PRO A 104 -9.01 1.65 10.58
N PHE A 105 -8.58 2.33 11.64
CA PHE A 105 -9.20 3.57 12.14
C PHE A 105 -9.40 4.60 11.01
N GLY A 106 -10.58 5.20 10.91
CA GLY A 106 -10.84 6.25 9.91
C GLY A 106 -10.86 5.76 8.45
N SER A 107 -10.83 4.46 8.20
CA SER A 107 -11.13 3.91 6.87
C SER A 107 -12.63 4.01 6.56
N TRP A 108 -13.00 4.00 5.28
CA TRP A 108 -14.40 3.95 4.88
C TRP A 108 -15.12 2.72 5.45
N MET A 109 -14.42 1.57 5.52
CA MET A 109 -14.95 0.33 6.11
C MET A 109 -15.11 0.37 7.63
N ALA A 110 -14.47 1.33 8.32
CA ALA A 110 -14.63 1.53 9.76
C ALA A 110 -15.75 2.53 10.11
N ARG A 111 -16.44 3.11 9.11
CA ARG A 111 -17.52 4.08 9.36
C ARG A 111 -18.74 3.43 10.00
N GLY A 112 -19.37 4.17 10.91
CA GLY A 112 -20.53 3.69 11.68
C GLY A 112 -20.18 2.89 12.94
N ARG A 113 -18.88 2.69 13.25
CA ARG A 113 -18.48 2.09 14.53
C ARG A 113 -18.76 3.05 15.69
N ILE A 114 -19.31 2.51 16.77
CA ILE A 114 -19.52 3.23 18.04
C ILE A 114 -18.18 3.58 18.68
N ASP A 115 -17.23 2.62 18.69
CA ASP A 115 -15.82 2.87 19.01
C ASP A 115 -15.03 3.09 17.70
N PRO A 116 -14.53 4.30 17.43
CA PRO A 116 -13.74 4.60 16.24
C PRO A 116 -12.51 3.70 16.07
N GLY A 117 -11.90 3.28 17.18
CA GLY A 117 -10.72 2.40 17.19
C GLY A 117 -11.08 0.93 16.95
N GLY A 118 -12.25 0.50 17.42
CA GLY A 118 -12.78 -0.85 17.26
C GLY A 118 -11.82 -1.95 17.74
N GLY A 119 -10.94 -1.64 18.70
CA GLY A 119 -9.89 -2.55 19.16
C GLY A 119 -8.84 -2.91 18.10
N TRP A 120 -8.77 -2.18 16.98
CA TRP A 120 -7.83 -2.47 15.88
C TRP A 120 -6.38 -2.35 16.35
N GLN A 121 -5.57 -3.37 16.06
CA GLN A 121 -4.14 -3.41 16.39
C GLN A 121 -3.37 -4.06 15.25
N LEU A 122 -2.21 -3.48 14.91
CA LEU A 122 -1.31 -4.09 13.94
C LEU A 122 -0.51 -5.23 14.61
N PRO A 123 -0.37 -6.41 14.00
CA PRO A 123 0.54 -7.45 14.47
C PRO A 123 2.01 -6.97 14.55
N ALA A 124 2.74 -7.35 15.60
CA ALA A 124 4.15 -6.95 15.81
C ALA A 124 5.09 -7.31 14.65
N TRP A 125 4.88 -8.48 14.02
CA TRP A 125 5.70 -8.92 12.90
C TRP A 125 5.46 -8.07 11.64
N LEU A 126 4.22 -7.60 11.40
CA LEU A 126 3.91 -6.68 10.30
C LEU A 126 4.57 -5.33 10.54
N HIS A 127 4.47 -4.82 11.77
CA HIS A 127 5.14 -3.58 12.17
C HIS A 127 6.66 -3.66 11.95
N SER A 128 7.31 -4.70 12.46
CA SER A 128 8.76 -4.88 12.30
C SER A 128 9.16 -5.09 10.84
N GLY A 129 8.36 -5.85 10.08
CA GLY A 129 8.55 -6.07 8.65
C GLY A 129 8.49 -4.77 7.84
N SER A 130 7.50 -3.91 8.10
CA SER A 130 7.38 -2.61 7.41
C SER A 130 8.57 -1.70 7.69
N TRP A 131 9.08 -1.66 8.93
CA TRP A 131 10.29 -0.89 9.24
C TRP A 131 11.54 -1.43 8.55
N LEU A 132 11.72 -2.75 8.51
CA LEU A 132 12.83 -3.38 7.81
C LEU A 132 12.77 -3.05 6.31
N LEU A 133 11.59 -3.11 5.69
CA LEU A 133 11.42 -2.77 4.28
C LEU A 133 11.69 -1.29 4.00
N LEU A 134 11.27 -0.38 4.89
CA LEU A 134 11.61 1.04 4.77
C LEU A 134 13.13 1.26 4.85
N LEU A 135 13.82 0.59 5.78
CA LEU A 135 15.28 0.63 5.85
C LEU A 135 15.92 0.12 4.55
N ILE A 136 15.48 -1.03 4.04
CA ILE A 136 15.98 -1.57 2.76
C ILE A 136 15.75 -0.56 1.63
N ALA A 137 14.56 0.04 1.55
CA ALA A 137 14.23 1.05 0.54
C ALA A 137 15.17 2.25 0.59
N THR A 138 15.53 2.72 1.79
CA THR A 138 16.46 3.84 1.95
C THR A 138 17.91 3.49 1.61
N LEU A 139 18.29 2.22 1.72
CA LEU A 139 19.64 1.74 1.37
C LEU A 139 19.77 1.36 -0.11
N SER A 140 18.65 1.14 -0.80
CA SER A 140 18.60 0.78 -2.22
C SER A 140 18.47 1.96 -3.18
N ASN A 141 18.36 3.19 -2.66
CA ASN A 141 18.38 4.45 -3.41
C ASN A 141 19.77 5.09 -3.31
#